data_AF-A0A183GWQ4-F1
#
_entry.id   AF-A0A183GWQ4-F1
#
_cell.length_a   1.000
_cell.length_b   1.000
_cell.length_c   1.000
_cell.angle_alpha   90.00
_cell.angle_beta   90.00
_cell.angle_gamma   90.00
#
_symmetry.space_group_name_H-M   'P 1'
#
loop_
_entity.id
_entity.type
_entity.pdbx_description
1 polymer ?
#
loop_
_entity_poly.entity_id
_entity_poly.type
_entity_poly.pdbx_seq_one_letter_code
_entity_poly.pdbx_strand_id
1 'polypeptide(L)'
;LWRCARDFALCLLDAGKPVTRSLLTRCFQVNSKDAEDILLSFAVPGNRTWKLRVTPDPMFVESPDNLSVVLEERRYWAERFEELQKRIDTSLSLQRTPPRARVNSVRSNSTKSPTRARRTSSLGSPNRQTTPAAEVTLE
;
A
#
# COMPACT_ATOMS: atom_id res chain seq x y z
N LEU A 1 -1.76 -7.36 -20.30
CA LEU A 1 -1.47 -6.78 -18.97
C LEU A 1 -1.53 -5.25 -18.96
N TRP A 2 -0.87 -4.56 -19.90
CA TRP A 2 -0.84 -3.09 -20.00
C TRP A 2 -2.23 -2.41 -19.91
N ARG A 3 -3.22 -2.90 -20.67
CA ARG A 3 -4.60 -2.38 -20.62
C ARG A 3 -5.23 -2.49 -19.22
N CYS A 4 -5.06 -3.61 -18.52
CA CYS A 4 -5.61 -3.80 -17.18
C CYS A 4 -5.00 -2.84 -16.16
N ALA A 5 -3.68 -2.61 -16.25
CA ALA A 5 -3.00 -1.66 -15.38
C ALA A 5 -3.48 -0.22 -15.63
N ARG A 6 -3.67 0.16 -16.91
CA ARG A 6 -4.25 1.45 -17.31
C ARG A 6 -5.68 1.62 -16.77
N ASP A 7 -6.54 0.66 -17.06
CA ASP A 7 -7.96 0.70 -16.67
C ASP A 7 -8.11 0.77 -15.14
N PHE A 8 -7.31 0.00 -14.39
CA PHE A 8 -7.28 0.04 -12.93
C PHE A 8 -6.82 1.40 -12.39
N ALA A 9 -5.74 1.95 -12.97
CA ALA A 9 -5.25 3.27 -12.58
C ALA A 9 -6.27 4.38 -12.87
N LEU A 10 -6.99 4.30 -13.99
CA LEU A 10 -8.09 5.21 -14.31
C LEU A 10 -9.18 5.17 -13.24
N CYS A 11 -9.70 3.98 -12.90
CA CYS A 11 -10.71 3.84 -11.85
C CYS A 11 -10.26 4.43 -10.50
N LEU A 12 -9.01 4.19 -10.11
CA LEU A 12 -8.48 4.70 -8.85
C LEU A 12 -8.37 6.23 -8.87
N LEU A 13 -7.80 6.81 -9.93
CA LEU A 13 -7.64 8.25 -10.01
C LEU A 13 -9.00 8.98 -10.11
N ASP A 14 -9.95 8.42 -10.85
CA ASP A 14 -11.32 8.94 -10.94
C ASP A 14 -12.02 8.94 -9.57
N ALA A 15 -11.81 7.89 -8.77
CA ALA A 15 -12.29 7.79 -7.39
C ALA A 15 -11.47 8.62 -6.37
N GLY A 16 -10.53 9.47 -6.83
CA GLY A 16 -9.66 10.28 -5.98
C GLY A 16 -8.69 9.47 -5.12
N LYS A 17 -8.41 8.21 -5.48
CA LYS A 17 -7.47 7.34 -4.78
C LYS A 17 -6.06 7.53 -5.32
N PRO A 18 -5.03 7.48 -4.45
CA PRO A 18 -3.65 7.66 -4.88
C PRO A 18 -3.17 6.47 -5.71
N VAL A 19 -2.55 6.75 -6.84
CA VAL A 19 -1.87 5.76 -7.69
C VAL A 19 -0.36 6.00 -7.67
N THR A 20 0.42 4.92 -7.72
CA THR A 20 1.89 4.94 -7.79
C THR A 20 2.39 3.91 -8.79
N ARG A 21 3.61 4.08 -9.32
CA ARG A 21 4.26 3.10 -10.21
C ARG A 21 4.38 1.72 -9.53
N SER A 22 4.78 1.71 -8.25
CA SER A 22 4.96 0.48 -7.48
C SER A 22 3.65 -0.29 -7.25
N LEU A 23 2.51 0.40 -7.14
CA LEU A 23 1.19 -0.24 -7.09
C LEU A 23 0.93 -1.03 -8.38
N LEU A 24 1.17 -0.43 -9.54
CA LEU A 24 0.95 -1.09 -10.83
C LEU A 24 1.91 -2.26 -11.05
N THR A 25 3.19 -2.08 -10.69
CA THR A 25 4.18 -3.17 -10.74
C THR A 25 3.78 -4.35 -9.87
N ARG A 26 3.24 -4.11 -8.66
CA ARG A 26 2.81 -5.19 -7.76
C ARG A 26 1.58 -5.92 -8.29
N CYS A 27 0.56 -5.17 -8.69
CA CYS A 27 -0.74 -5.71 -9.10
C CYS A 27 -0.71 -6.39 -10.48
N PHE A 28 0.10 -5.88 -11.41
CA PHE A 28 0.10 -6.31 -12.81
C PHE A 28 1.45 -6.77 -13.32
N GLN A 29 2.48 -6.88 -12.46
CA GLN A 29 3.81 -7.38 -12.84
C GLN A 29 4.43 -6.63 -14.03
N VAL A 30 4.04 -5.37 -14.24
CA VAL A 30 4.63 -4.47 -15.23
C VAL A 30 5.91 -3.85 -14.65
N ASN A 31 6.92 -3.64 -15.49
CA ASN A 31 8.15 -3.00 -15.02
C ASN A 31 7.89 -1.51 -14.67
N SER A 32 8.82 -0.88 -13.94
CA SER A 32 8.61 0.50 -13.46
C SER A 32 8.54 1.54 -14.60
N LYS A 33 9.19 1.28 -15.74
CA LYS A 33 9.15 2.18 -16.90
C LYS A 33 7.79 2.08 -17.61
N ASP A 34 7.31 0.87 -17.87
CA ASP A 34 5.98 0.65 -18.43
C ASP A 34 4.89 1.24 -17.54
N ALA A 35 5.02 1.09 -16.21
CA ALA A 35 4.10 1.70 -15.25
C ALA A 35 4.07 3.23 -15.34
N GLU A 36 5.22 3.85 -15.61
CA GLU A 36 5.32 5.29 -15.84
C GLU A 36 4.72 5.69 -17.18
N ASP A 37 5.04 4.99 -18.26
CA ASP A 37 4.50 5.24 -19.60
C ASP A 37 2.97 5.07 -19.64
N ILE A 38 2.42 4.10 -18.92
CA ILE A 38 0.98 3.96 -18.68
C ILE A 38 0.42 5.26 -18.11
N LEU A 39 0.97 5.71 -16.99
CA LEU A 39 0.43 6.85 -16.25
C LEU A 39 0.60 8.15 -17.05
N LEU A 40 1.71 8.32 -17.76
CA LEU A 40 1.94 9.45 -18.66
C LEU A 40 0.99 9.51 -19.85
N SER A 41 0.27 8.44 -20.19
CA SER A 41 -0.69 8.48 -21.29
C SER A 41 -1.99 9.24 -20.95
N PHE A 42 -2.36 9.37 -19.67
CA PHE A 42 -3.62 10.04 -19.26
C PHE A 42 -3.52 10.90 -17.99
N ALA A 43 -2.40 10.85 -17.27
CA ALA A 43 -2.19 11.56 -16.02
C ALA A 43 -0.93 12.44 -16.06
N VAL A 44 -0.81 13.29 -15.06
CA VAL A 44 0.39 14.08 -14.76
C VAL A 44 0.93 13.70 -13.39
N PRO A 45 2.26 13.75 -13.20
CA PRO A 45 2.87 13.59 -11.89
C PRO A 45 2.40 14.70 -10.93
N GLY A 46 2.14 14.34 -9.67
CA GLY A 46 1.89 15.25 -8.56
C GLY A 46 2.76 14.91 -7.35
N ASN A 47 2.43 15.50 -6.19
CA ASN A 47 3.18 15.23 -4.94
C ASN A 47 2.97 13.78 -4.49
N ARG A 48 3.92 12.90 -4.82
CA ARG A 48 3.94 11.47 -4.47
C ARG A 48 2.78 10.64 -5.03
N THR A 49 2.00 11.19 -5.96
CA THR A 49 0.89 10.52 -6.64
C THR A 49 0.70 11.08 -8.05
N TRP A 50 -0.34 10.64 -8.75
CA TRP A 50 -0.70 11.05 -10.11
C TRP A 50 -2.07 11.71 -10.11
N LYS A 51 -2.33 12.57 -11.08
CA LYS A 51 -3.64 13.24 -11.26
C LYS A 51 -4.07 13.13 -12.71
N LEU A 52 -5.37 12.92 -12.96
CA LEU A 52 -5.90 12.93 -14.31
C LEU A 52 -5.61 14.29 -14.98
N ARG A 53 -5.27 14.24 -16.27
CA ARG A 53 -5.10 15.46 -17.09
C ARG A 53 -6.41 16.18 -17.34
N VAL A 54 -7.48 15.40 -17.45
CA VAL A 54 -8.82 15.89 -17.73
C VAL A 54 -9.56 16.00 -16.41
N THR A 55 -10.10 17.18 -16.14
CA THR A 55 -11.01 17.42 -15.03
C THR A 55 -12.44 17.13 -15.49
N PRO A 56 -13.31 16.55 -14.64
CA PRO A 56 -14.72 16.39 -14.97
C PRO A 56 -15.36 17.74 -15.32
N ASP A 57 -16.12 17.77 -16.42
CA ASP A 57 -16.94 18.92 -16.77
C ASP A 57 -18.31 18.77 -16.07
N PRO A 58 -18.62 19.63 -15.08
CA PRO A 58 -19.88 19.53 -14.35
C PRO A 58 -21.11 19.80 -15.23
N MET A 59 -20.95 20.55 -16.33
CA MET A 59 -22.06 20.88 -17.23
C MET A 59 -22.41 19.71 -18.16
N PHE A 60 -21.49 18.74 -18.32
CA PHE A 60 -21.67 17.63 -19.25
C PHE A 60 -22.91 16.80 -18.93
N VAL A 61 -23.24 16.64 -17.64
CA VAL A 61 -24.37 15.83 -17.16
C VAL A 61 -25.71 16.57 -17.14
N GLU A 62 -25.75 17.85 -17.50
CA GLU A 62 -27.01 18.61 -17.59
C GLU A 62 -27.87 18.18 -18.78
N SER A 63 -27.24 17.68 -19.85
CA SER A 63 -27.95 17.09 -20.99
C SER A 63 -28.43 15.67 -20.66
N PRO A 64 -29.72 15.35 -20.82
CA PRO A 64 -30.24 13.99 -20.61
C PRO A 64 -29.53 12.93 -21.47
N ASP A 65 -29.15 13.30 -22.71
CA ASP A 65 -28.46 12.39 -23.62
C ASP A 65 -27.06 12.06 -23.10
N ASN A 66 -26.31 13.07 -22.66
CA ASN A 66 -24.99 12.86 -22.07
C ASN A 66 -25.07 12.11 -20.75
N LEU A 67 -26.07 12.41 -19.92
CA LEU A 67 -26.30 11.69 -18.66
C LEU A 67 -26.53 10.20 -18.91
N SER A 68 -27.28 9.85 -19.95
CA SER A 68 -27.52 8.45 -20.31
C SER A 68 -26.22 7.71 -20.64
N VAL A 69 -25.32 8.36 -21.39
CA VAL A 69 -23.98 7.85 -21.73
C VAL A 69 -23.13 7.66 -20.47
N VAL A 70 -23.11 8.66 -19.58
CA VAL A 70 -22.35 8.59 -18.31
C VAL A 70 -22.83 7.43 -17.43
N LEU A 71 -24.15 7.19 -17.36
CA LEU A 71 -24.71 6.09 -16.59
C LEU A 71 -24.39 4.72 -17.19
N GLU A 72 -24.36 4.61 -18.52
CA GLU A 72 -23.94 3.39 -19.21
C GLU A 72 -22.45 3.10 -19.00
N GLU A 73 -21.59 4.10 -19.21
CA GLU A 73 -20.16 4.01 -18.94
C GLU A 73 -19.90 3.61 -17.48
N ARG A 74 -20.62 4.20 -16.52
CA ARG A 74 -20.46 3.86 -15.10
C ARG A 74 -20.78 2.40 -14.81
N ARG A 75 -21.79 1.82 -15.47
CA ARG A 75 -22.11 0.38 -15.36
C ARG A 75 -20.99 -0.47 -15.94
N TYR A 76 -20.54 -0.15 -17.15
CA TYR A 76 -19.42 -0.83 -17.79
C TYR A 76 -18.16 -0.82 -16.91
N TRP A 77 -17.80 0.34 -16.36
CA TRP A 77 -16.61 0.48 -15.52
C TRP A 77 -16.73 -0.25 -14.18
N ALA A 78 -17.93 -0.39 -13.63
CA ALA A 78 -18.16 -1.20 -12.43
C ALA A 78 -17.86 -2.68 -12.69
N GLU A 79 -18.43 -3.26 -13.76
CA GLU A 79 -18.17 -4.64 -14.17
C GLU A 79 -16.69 -4.87 -14.49
N ARG A 80 -16.08 -3.91 -15.20
CA ARG A 80 -14.65 -3.93 -15.53
C ARG A 80 -13.80 -3.93 -14.26
N PHE A 81 -14.14 -3.14 -13.27
CA PHE A 81 -13.41 -3.08 -12.00
C PHE A 81 -13.48 -4.41 -11.25
N GLU A 82 -14.63 -5.09 -11.25
CA GLU A 82 -14.75 -6.43 -10.65
C GLU A 82 -13.85 -7.47 -11.34
N GLU A 83 -13.78 -7.43 -12.67
CA GLU A 83 -12.87 -8.30 -13.44
C GLU A 83 -11.40 -8.03 -13.08
N LEU A 84 -11.03 -6.75 -12.96
CA LEU A 84 -9.69 -6.35 -12.55
C LEU A 84 -9.38 -6.82 -11.13
N GLN A 85 -10.32 -6.67 -10.19
CA GLN A 85 -10.16 -7.12 -8.81
C GLN A 85 -9.85 -8.62 -8.74
N LYS A 86 -10.63 -9.46 -9.44
CA LYS A 86 -10.39 -10.92 -9.51
C LYS A 86 -8.98 -11.26 -10.01
N ARG A 87 -8.48 -10.53 -11.02
CA ARG A 87 -7.13 -10.72 -11.56
C ARG A 87 -6.04 -10.30 -10.57
N ILE A 88 -6.24 -9.17 -9.89
CA ILE A 88 -5.31 -8.68 -8.87
C ILE A 88 -5.24 -9.69 -7.72
N ASP A 89 -6.37 -10.15 -7.22
CA ASP A 89 -6.42 -11.14 -6.12
C ASP A 89 -5.71 -12.44 -6.51
N THR A 90 -5.90 -12.90 -7.75
CA THR A 90 -5.18 -14.05 -8.30
C THR A 90 -3.66 -13.80 -8.31
N SER A 91 -3.22 -12.66 -8.84
CA SER A 91 -1.79 -12.31 -8.91
C SER A 91 -1.15 -12.17 -7.52
N LEU A 92 -1.83 -11.54 -6.57
CA LEU A 92 -1.34 -11.35 -5.21
C LEU A 92 -1.33 -12.66 -4.41
N SER A 93 -2.29 -13.55 -4.65
CA SER A 93 -2.30 -14.89 -4.05
C SER A 93 -1.07 -15.70 -4.48
N LEU A 94 -0.71 -15.66 -5.77
CA LEU A 94 0.48 -16.33 -6.30
C LEU A 94 1.79 -15.75 -5.76
N GLN A 95 1.83 -14.47 -5.40
CA GLN A 95 3.01 -13.81 -4.82
C GLN A 95 3.19 -14.11 -3.32
N ARG A 96 2.17 -14.59 -2.62
CA ARG A 96 2.29 -15.02 -1.22
C ARG A 96 2.94 -16.39 -1.14
N THR A 97 4.28 -16.45 -1.18
CA THR A 97 4.99 -17.62 -0.65
C THR A 97 4.64 -17.79 0.83
N PRO A 98 4.28 -18.99 1.31
CA PRO A 98 4.03 -19.19 2.73
C PRO A 98 5.29 -18.85 3.52
N PRO A 99 5.17 -18.26 4.73
CA PRO A 99 6.34 -18.04 5.57
C PRO A 99 7.00 -19.40 5.77
N ARG A 100 8.28 -19.52 5.41
CA ARG A 100 9.10 -20.70 5.73
C ARG A 100 8.84 -21.02 7.20
N ALA A 101 8.16 -22.14 7.47
CA ALA A 101 7.96 -22.62 8.82
C ALA A 101 9.35 -22.71 9.44
N ARG A 102 9.59 -21.91 10.48
CA ARG A 102 10.84 -21.96 11.23
C ARG A 102 10.86 -23.33 11.88
N VAL A 103 11.58 -24.27 11.28
CA VAL A 103 11.78 -25.61 11.84
C VAL A 103 12.62 -25.42 13.09
N ASN A 104 11.98 -25.26 14.24
CA ASN A 104 12.64 -25.42 15.52
C ASN A 104 12.99 -26.90 15.62
N SER A 105 14.26 -27.23 15.35
CA SER A 105 14.85 -28.50 15.73
C SER A 105 14.81 -28.58 17.25
N VAL A 106 13.77 -29.22 17.79
CA VAL A 106 13.75 -29.63 19.18
C VAL A 106 14.71 -30.81 19.27
N ARG A 107 15.98 -30.51 19.53
CA ARG A 107 16.99 -31.51 19.91
C ARG A 107 16.60 -32.02 21.30
N SER A 108 15.85 -33.11 21.31
CA SER A 108 15.51 -33.88 22.49
C SER A 108 16.78 -34.39 23.17
N ASN A 109 17.14 -33.78 24.31
CA ASN A 109 18.00 -34.43 25.31
C ASN A 109 17.25 -34.40 26.65
N SER A 110 16.63 -35.53 26.96
CA SER A 110 16.24 -35.90 28.32
C SER A 110 17.51 -36.14 29.13
N THR A 111 17.68 -35.48 30.28
CA THR A 111 17.82 -36.15 31.59
C THR A 111 18.18 -35.17 32.73
N LYS A 112 17.32 -35.20 33.76
CA LYS A 112 17.59 -35.03 35.20
C LYS A 112 18.13 -33.68 35.72
N SER A 113 17.26 -32.99 36.45
CA SER A 113 17.59 -32.00 37.49
C SER A 113 18.47 -32.60 38.60
N PRO A 114 19.26 -31.76 39.28
CA PRO A 114 18.90 -31.53 40.69
C PRO A 114 19.01 -30.07 41.16
N THR A 115 18.14 -29.81 42.13
CA THR A 115 17.98 -28.66 43.02
C THR A 115 19.28 -28.17 43.68
N ARG A 116 19.50 -26.84 43.73
CA ARG A 116 20.17 -26.19 44.88
C ARG A 116 19.80 -24.70 44.98
N ALA A 117 19.15 -24.34 46.08
CA ALA A 117 18.91 -22.96 46.51
C ALA A 117 20.09 -22.42 47.34
N ARG A 118 20.44 -21.12 47.20
CA ARG A 118 21.01 -20.23 48.25
C ARG A 118 21.11 -18.78 47.71
N ARG A 119 20.20 -17.86 48.08
CA ARG A 119 20.25 -16.84 49.16
C ARG A 119 21.13 -15.59 48.87
N THR A 120 20.46 -14.42 48.79
CA THR A 120 20.75 -13.07 49.40
C THR A 120 22.14 -12.44 49.18
N SER A 121 22.38 -11.14 48.98
CA SER A 121 21.62 -9.89 49.19
C SER A 121 22.49 -8.69 48.74
N SER A 122 21.81 -7.58 48.39
CA SER A 122 22.13 -6.16 48.71
C SER A 122 23.37 -5.43 48.14
N LEU A 123 23.14 -4.13 47.91
CA LEU A 123 24.07 -2.98 47.74
C LEU A 123 24.43 -2.69 46.28
N GLY A 124 24.21 -1.49 45.71
CA GLY A 124 23.78 -0.20 46.22
C GLY A 124 23.42 0.74 45.06
N SER A 125 22.79 1.85 45.40
CA SER A 125 22.01 2.77 44.55
C SER A 125 22.86 3.77 43.70
N PRO A 126 22.33 4.94 43.30
CA PRO A 126 22.14 5.34 41.91
C PRO A 126 23.10 6.46 41.48
N ASN A 127 23.11 6.87 40.20
CA ASN A 127 23.60 8.22 39.88
C ASN A 127 22.62 8.98 39.00
N ARG A 128 22.00 9.98 39.61
CA ARG A 128 21.31 11.12 38.98
C ARG A 128 22.37 12.17 38.66
N GLN A 129 22.37 12.73 37.44
CA GLN A 129 22.65 14.16 37.17
C GLN A 129 21.84 14.53 35.90
N THR A 130 20.71 15.23 35.98
CA THR A 130 20.50 16.69 36.16
C THR A 130 20.84 17.50 34.89
N THR A 131 19.79 18.02 34.24
CA THR A 131 19.81 19.09 33.22
C THR A 131 20.21 20.44 33.84
N PRO A 132 20.54 21.44 33.02
CA PRO A 132 19.60 22.57 32.95
C PRO A 132 19.37 23.13 31.55
N ALA A 133 18.22 23.79 31.43
CA ALA A 133 17.76 24.59 30.31
C ALA A 133 18.32 26.03 30.37
N ALA A 134 18.44 26.66 29.20
CA ALA A 134 18.50 28.11 28.95
C ALA A 134 18.38 28.30 27.42
N GLU A 135 17.77 29.32 26.83
CA GLU A 135 16.94 30.42 27.28
C GLU A 135 16.31 31.05 26.00
N VAL A 136 15.19 31.75 26.19
CA VAL A 136 14.39 32.52 25.24
C VAL A 136 15.19 33.67 24.62
N THR A 137 15.00 33.97 23.33
CA THR A 137 15.00 35.36 22.87
C THR A 137 14.10 35.53 21.64
N LEU A 138 13.08 36.38 21.80
CA LEU A 138 12.24 36.98 20.76
C LEU A 138 12.98 38.17 20.16
N GLU A 139 12.87 38.36 18.85
CA GLU A 139 12.51 39.65 18.22
C GLU A 139 11.66 39.36 16.97
#